data_AF-A0A6P2FDL3-F1
#
_entry.id   AF-A0A6P2FDL3-F1
#
_cell.length_a   1.000
_cell.length_b   1.000
_cell.length_c   1.000
_cell.angle_alpha   90.00
_cell.angle_beta   90.00
_cell.angle_gamma   90.00
#
_symmetry.space_group_name_H-M   'P 1'
#
loop_
_entity.id
_entity.type
_entity.pdbx_description
1 polymer ?
#
loop_
_entity_poly.entity_id
_entity_poly.type
_entity_poly.pdbx_seq_one_letter_code
_entity_poly.pdbx_strand_id
1 'polypeptide(L)' 'MEDENSDTAGRHPEEVFAGLATEYGLISKGETISLSLWQYTMAIVELCATIGDQYDHTGLNAGEEIRAVYGEP' A
#
# COMPACT_ATOMS: atom_id res chain seq x y z
N MET A 1 -8.73 14.67 -19.04
CA MET A 1 -8.59 14.50 -17.58
C MET A 1 -8.22 13.06 -17.42
N GLU A 2 -6.94 12.77 -17.23
CA GLU A 2 -6.39 11.43 -17.04
C GLU A 2 -4.98 11.66 -16.50
N ASP A 3 -4.89 11.93 -15.20
CA ASP A 3 -3.63 11.78 -14.45
C ASP A 3 -3.59 10.33 -13.95
N GLU A 4 -3.67 9.38 -14.87
CA GLU A 4 -3.61 7.93 -14.61
C GLU A 4 -2.17 7.45 -14.70
N ASN A 5 -1.29 7.99 -13.86
CA ASN A 5 -0.12 7.28 -13.36
C ASN A 5 0.53 8.10 -12.25
N SER A 6 -0.08 8.13 -11.06
CA SER A 6 0.68 8.54 -9.88
C SER A 6 1.66 7.40 -9.57
N ASP A 7 2.80 7.45 -10.24
CA ASP A 7 3.99 6.61 -10.13
C ASP A 7 4.37 6.35 -8.67
N THR A 8 3.74 5.34 -8.05
CA THR A 8 4.16 4.73 -6.79
C THR A 8 5.11 3.55 -7.04
N ALA A 9 5.33 3.17 -8.30
CA ALA A 9 6.20 2.07 -8.70
C ALA A 9 7.69 2.26 -8.35
N GLY A 10 8.07 3.42 -7.80
CA GLY A 10 9.42 3.73 -7.33
C GLY A 10 9.57 4.10 -5.84
N ARG A 11 8.48 4.16 -5.05
CA ARG A 11 8.57 4.50 -3.61
C ARG A 11 8.42 3.26 -2.76
N HIS A 12 9.30 3.10 -1.77
CA HIS A 12 9.15 2.02 -0.79
C HIS A 12 7.79 2.15 -0.08
N PRO A 13 7.04 1.06 0.12
CA PRO A 13 5.73 1.09 0.80
C PRO A 13 5.76 1.83 2.14
N GLU A 14 6.90 1.73 2.85
CA GLU A 14 7.15 2.46 4.09
C GLU A 14 7.07 3.99 3.94
N GLU A 15 7.63 4.55 2.87
CA GLU A 15 7.56 6.00 2.62
C GLU A 15 6.13 6.44 2.28
N VAL A 16 5.41 5.62 1.51
CA VAL A 16 4.01 5.88 1.14
C VAL A 16 3.14 5.88 2.40
N PHE A 17 3.25 4.85 3.24
CA PHE A 17 2.46 4.74 4.45
C PHE A 17 2.85 5.78 5.50
N ALA A 18 4.12 6.16 5.62
CA ALA A 18 4.55 7.23 6.52
C ALA A 18 3.99 8.59 6.08
N GLY A 19 3.94 8.84 4.77
CA GLY A 19 3.29 10.01 4.19
C GLY A 19 1.80 10.08 4.54
N LEU A 20 1.07 8.99 4.34
CA LEU A 20 -0.35 8.89 4.70
C LEU A 20 -0.56 9.04 6.21
N ALA A 21 0.23 8.34 7.04
CA ALA A 21 0.13 8.46 8.49
C ALA A 21 0.38 9.89 8.97
N THR A 22 1.28 10.63 8.32
CA THR A 22 1.50 12.06 8.60
C THR A 22 0.31 12.91 8.17
N GLU A 23 -0.23 12.68 6.97
CA GLU A 23 -1.39 13.40 6.42
C GLU A 23 -2.62 13.30 7.34
N TYR A 24 -2.86 12.10 7.89
CA TYR A 24 -3.97 11.85 8.80
C TYR A 24 -3.65 12.11 10.29
N GLY A 25 -2.47 12.67 10.59
CA GLY A 25 -2.09 13.06 11.95
C GLY A 25 -1.86 11.89 12.92
N LEU A 26 -1.58 10.70 12.40
CA LEU A 26 -1.23 9.52 13.18
C LEU A 26 0.22 9.57 13.68
N ILE A 27 1.09 10.21 12.89
CA ILE A 27 2.50 10.47 13.24
C ILE A 27 2.90 11.90 12.83
N SER A 28 3.97 12.40 13.40
CA SER A 28 4.59 13.67 13.01
C SER A 28 5.47 13.51 11.77
N LYS A 29 5.73 14.61 11.05
CA LYS A 29 6.63 14.59 9.89
C LYS A 29 8.03 14.11 10.29
N GLY A 30 8.49 13.03 9.65
CA GLY A 30 9.81 12.41 9.90
C GLY A 30 9.83 11.46 11.11
N GLU A 31 8.69 11.25 11.77
CA GLU A 31 8.53 10.19 12.76
C GLU A 31 8.43 8.82 12.07
N THR A 32 8.97 7.78 12.70
CA THR A 32 8.88 6.40 12.21
C THR A 32 7.51 5.81 12.53
N ILE A 33 6.96 5.02 11.61
CA ILE A 33 5.73 4.27 11.87
C ILE A 33 5.97 3.27 13.01
N SER A 34 5.08 3.25 14.01
CA SER A 34 5.14 2.23 15.05
C SER A 34 4.88 0.84 14.47
N LEU A 35 5.49 -0.21 15.05
CA LEU A 35 5.27 -1.59 14.60
C LEU A 35 3.78 -1.97 14.56
N SER A 36 2.98 -1.51 15.53
CA SER A 36 1.55 -1.79 15.56
C SER A 36 0.78 -1.15 14.41
N LEU A 37 1.11 0.10 14.06
CA LEU A 37 0.49 0.81 12.94
C LEU A 37 0.92 0.20 11.59
N TRP A 38 2.19 -0.22 11.49
CA TRP A 38 2.70 -0.97 10.34
C TRP A 38 1.92 -2.27 10.12
N GLN A 39 1.87 -3.12 11.15
CA GLN A 39 1.19 -4.42 11.08
C GLN A 39 -0.29 -4.28 10.73
N TYR A 40 -0.98 -3.30 11.32
CA TYR A 40 -2.36 -3.01 10.96
C TYR A 40 -2.49 -2.60 9.49
N THR A 41 -1.63 -1.71 9.01
CA THR A 41 -1.63 -1.25 7.61
C THR A 41 -1.40 -2.42 6.65
N MET A 42 -0.43 -3.29 6.94
CA MET A 42 -0.16 -4.48 6.15
C MET A 42 -1.32 -5.47 6.14
N ALA A 43 -2.03 -5.64 7.26
CA ALA A 43 -3.24 -6.47 7.31
C ALA A 43 -4.36 -5.93 6.40
N ILE A 44 -4.49 -4.60 6.28
CA ILE A 44 -5.43 -3.97 5.34
C ILE A 44 -4.96 -4.17 3.89
N VAL A 45 -3.67 -4.02 3.60
CA VAL A 45 -3.09 -4.29 2.27
C VAL A 45 -3.40 -5.73 1.84
N GLU A 46 -3.18 -6.70 2.72
CA GLU A 46 -3.46 -8.11 2.44
C GLU A 46 -4.96 -8.39 2.26
N LEU A 47 -5.82 -7.71 3.03
CA LEU A 47 -7.27 -7.80 2.85
C LEU A 47 -7.69 -7.30 1.45
N CYS A 48 -7.12 -6.17 1.01
CA CYS A 48 -7.34 -5.64 -0.34
C CYS A 48 -6.82 -6.60 -1.42
N ALA A 49 -5.63 -7.18 -1.21
CA ALA A 49 -5.08 -8.19 -2.12
C ALA A 49 -6.00 -9.42 -2.23
N THR A 50 -6.53 -9.90 -1.10
CA THR A 50 -7.49 -11.02 -1.04
C THR A 50 -8.79 -10.72 -1.80
N ILE A 51 -9.26 -9.47 -1.78
CA ILE A 51 -10.39 -9.03 -2.60
C ILE A 51 -9.99 -9.04 -4.09
N GLY A 52 -8.79 -8.53 -4.40
CA GLY A 52 -8.21 -8.51 -5.74
C GLY A 52 -8.04 -9.90 -6.35
N ASP A 53 -7.73 -10.91 -5.53
CA ASP A 53 -7.63 -12.32 -5.95
C ASP A 53 -8.90 -12.87 -6.61
N GLN A 54 -10.05 -12.21 -6.41
CA GLN A 54 -11.33 -12.59 -7.02
C GLN A 54 -11.52 -12.01 -8.44
N TYR A 55 -10.68 -11.06 -8.85
CA TYR A 55 -10.75 -10.36 -10.13
C TYR A 55 -9.56 -10.73 -10.99
N ASP A 56 -9.70 -11.82 -11.75
CA ASP A 56 -8.73 -12.20 -12.77
C ASP A 56 -9.16 -11.59 -14.11
N HIS A 57 -8.47 -10.53 -14.53
CA HIS A 57 -8.73 -9.87 -15.81
C HIS A 57 -7.44 -9.97 -16.62
N THR A 58 -7.42 -10.91 -17.58
CA THR A 58 -6.38 -11.03 -18.62
C THR A 58 -5.00 -11.53 -18.17
N GLY A 59 -4.92 -12.26 -17.04
CA GLY A 59 -3.71 -13.01 -16.66
C GLY A 59 -2.76 -12.30 -15.71
N LEU A 60 -3.17 -11.14 -15.19
CA LEU A 60 -2.59 -10.51 -14.00
C LEU A 60 -3.70 -10.43 -12.95
N ASN A 61 -3.46 -11.10 -11.83
CA ASN A 61 -4.37 -11.04 -10.69
C ASN A 61 -4.12 -9.73 -9.94
N ALA A 62 -5.16 -8.90 -9.77
CA ALA A 62 -5.06 -7.63 -9.06
C ALA A 62 -4.51 -7.77 -7.63
N GLY A 63 -4.78 -8.89 -6.97
CA GLY A 63 -4.19 -9.24 -5.68
C GLY A 63 -2.68 -9.50 -5.73
N GLU A 64 -2.17 -10.10 -6.81
CA GLU A 64 -0.73 -10.24 -7.04
C GLU A 64 -0.07 -8.89 -7.27
N GLU A 65 -0.71 -7.99 -8.02
CA GLU A 65 -0.21 -6.63 -8.22
C GLU A 65 -0.15 -5.83 -6.92
N ILE A 66 -1.20 -5.91 -6.08
CA ILE A 66 -1.21 -5.24 -4.77
C ILE A 66 -0.06 -5.74 -3.90
N ARG A 67 0.18 -7.06 -3.84
CA ARG A 67 1.29 -7.63 -3.07
C ARG A 67 2.64 -7.24 -3.64
N ALA A 68 2.77 -7.19 -4.97
CA ALA A 68 4.01 -6.77 -5.62
C ALA A 68 4.38 -5.30 -5.32
N VAL A 69 3.38 -4.42 -5.22
CA VAL A 69 3.60 -2.99 -4.98
C VAL A 69 3.70 -2.67 -3.49
N TYR A 70 2.89 -3.28 -2.64
CA TYR A 70 2.71 -2.87 -1.23
C TYR A 70 2.93 -3.98 -0.20
N GLY A 71 3.16 -5.22 -0.61
CA GLY A 71 3.41 -6.34 0.29
C GLY A 71 4.74 -6.24 1.05
N GLU A 72 4.87 -7.03 2.12
CA GLU A 72 6.18 -7.20 2.75
C GLU A 72 7.10 -8.03 1.82
N PRO A 73 8.41 -7.73 1.78
CA PRO A 73 9.39 -8.54 1.07
C PRO A 73 9.56 -9.95 1.64
#